data_AF-A0A524ATE4-F1
#
_entry.id   AF-A0A524ATE4-F1
#
_cell.length_a   1.000
_cell.length_b   1.000
_cell.length_c   1.000
_cell.angle_alpha   90.00
_cell.angle_beta   90.00
_cell.angle_gamma   90.00
#
_symmetry.space_group_name_H-M   'P 1'
#
loop_
_entity.id
_entity.type
_entity.pdbx_description
1 polymer ?
#
loop_
_entity_poly.entity_id
_entity_poly.type
_entity_poly.pdbx_seq_one_letter_code
_entity_poly.pdbx_strand_id
1 'polypeptide(L)'
;MVSAGEKRFLFLVTIGLLVVTSSPYIYGYLTTPPDQWFSGVVYNVHDTAQYFSWMRESGRALFIENKLTSEPNEPIYLNLHWWIPGRLAAILGLSPPQIYQLFRLFSVPLTVVACYTFCAQLFTDRTRRRFAFLLMTFTSGLGWIWVVKKYLLHHPEVDFPRDVYTLAGNSFWVMIGAPHLTFALALTLLVLALALEGHRQRQFAVSLGAGFLALFLGMGHIYDLVTVWAVLAVFGLLVTLRDGWSWRTFWRLFVVVLLSAPTALYWGWVSSDANPMWKQALAQYDNL
;
A
#
# COMPACT_ATOMS: atom_id res chain seq x y z
N MET A 1 -15.66 -21.09 -3.86
CA MET A 1 -14.49 -21.71 -3.18
C MET A 1 -13.32 -21.76 -4.15
N VAL A 2 -12.11 -21.42 -3.69
CA VAL A 2 -10.89 -21.47 -4.51
C VAL A 2 -10.45 -22.92 -4.68
N SER A 3 -10.42 -23.41 -5.92
CA SER A 3 -10.05 -24.79 -6.25
C SER A 3 -8.56 -25.07 -5.96
N ALA A 4 -8.18 -26.33 -5.80
CA ALA A 4 -6.76 -26.72 -5.63
C ALA A 4 -5.87 -26.21 -6.78
N GLY A 5 -6.38 -26.23 -8.01
CA GLY A 5 -5.68 -25.69 -9.18
C GLY A 5 -5.58 -24.15 -9.18
N GLU A 6 -6.47 -23.44 -8.51
CA GLU A 6 -6.32 -21.99 -8.31
C GLU A 6 -5.32 -21.68 -7.20
N LYS A 7 -5.31 -22.48 -6.11
CA LYS A 7 -4.27 -22.35 -5.06
C LYS A 7 -2.86 -22.55 -5.64
N ARG A 8 -2.66 -23.59 -6.46
CA ARG A 8 -1.39 -23.83 -7.15
C ARG A 8 -1.02 -22.67 -8.08
N PHE A 9 -2.00 -22.13 -8.82
CA PHE A 9 -1.77 -20.98 -9.70
C PHE A 9 -1.31 -19.74 -8.91
N LEU A 10 -1.99 -19.41 -7.81
CA LEU A 10 -1.61 -18.29 -6.95
C LEU A 10 -0.21 -18.47 -6.36
N PHE A 11 0.08 -19.68 -5.86
CA PHE A 11 1.41 -19.99 -5.34
C PHE A 11 2.51 -19.74 -6.39
N LEU A 12 2.33 -20.26 -7.62
CA LEU A 12 3.29 -20.06 -8.70
C LEU A 12 3.45 -18.59 -9.08
N VAL A 13 2.35 -17.83 -9.15
CA VAL A 13 2.40 -16.38 -9.44
C VAL A 13 3.11 -15.62 -8.33
N THR A 14 2.82 -15.92 -7.05
CA THR A 14 3.51 -15.33 -5.90
C THR A 14 5.00 -15.59 -5.94
N ILE A 15 5.42 -16.84 -6.17
CA ILE A 15 6.85 -17.18 -6.31
C ILE A 15 7.48 -16.42 -7.47
N GLY A 16 6.81 -16.38 -8.63
CA GLY A 16 7.29 -15.61 -9.79
C GLY A 16 7.46 -14.12 -9.47
N LEU A 17 6.48 -13.49 -8.81
CA LEU A 17 6.56 -12.09 -8.40
C LEU A 17 7.69 -11.86 -7.40
N LEU A 18 7.85 -12.72 -6.40
CA LEU A 18 8.94 -12.58 -5.43
C LEU A 18 10.30 -12.69 -6.10
N VAL A 19 10.49 -13.63 -7.02
CA VAL A 19 11.74 -13.78 -7.78
C VAL A 19 12.01 -12.54 -8.62
N VAL A 20 11.05 -12.14 -9.46
CA VAL A 20 11.24 -11.02 -10.38
C VAL A 20 11.44 -9.71 -9.63
N THR A 21 10.61 -9.42 -8.63
CA THR A 21 10.70 -8.17 -7.87
C THR A 21 11.92 -8.11 -6.95
N SER A 22 12.53 -9.25 -6.61
CA SER A 22 13.80 -9.29 -5.88
C SER A 22 15.03 -9.18 -6.77
N SER A 23 14.89 -9.38 -8.09
CA SER A 23 16.03 -9.33 -9.01
C SER A 23 16.82 -8.01 -8.97
N PRO A 24 16.21 -6.80 -8.86
CA PRO A 24 16.97 -5.56 -8.81
C PRO A 24 17.82 -5.43 -7.54
N TYR A 25 17.32 -5.97 -6.42
CA TYR A 25 18.05 -6.00 -5.14
C TYR A 25 19.21 -6.98 -5.19
N ILE A 26 18.99 -8.18 -5.71
CA ILE A 26 20.04 -9.20 -5.88
C ILE A 26 21.13 -8.64 -6.79
N TYR A 27 20.75 -8.04 -7.91
CA TYR A 27 21.68 -7.37 -8.82
C TYR A 27 22.50 -6.31 -8.08
N GLY A 28 21.84 -5.41 -7.34
CA GLY A 28 22.51 -4.37 -6.56
C GLY A 28 23.58 -4.93 -5.61
N TYR A 29 23.24 -5.96 -4.83
CA TYR A 29 24.21 -6.60 -3.92
C TYR A 29 25.36 -7.34 -4.64
N LEU A 30 25.12 -7.93 -5.82
CA LEU A 30 26.13 -8.67 -6.56
C LEU A 30 27.07 -7.77 -7.37
N THR A 31 26.61 -6.60 -7.82
CA THR A 31 27.39 -5.72 -8.71
C THR A 31 27.92 -4.47 -8.01
N THR A 32 27.81 -4.37 -6.69
CA THR A 32 28.35 -3.23 -5.93
C THR A 32 29.88 -3.18 -6.10
N PRO A 33 30.46 -2.04 -6.51
CA PRO A 33 31.91 -1.86 -6.56
C PRO A 33 32.60 -2.08 -5.20
N PRO A 34 33.85 -2.56 -5.16
CA PRO A 34 34.55 -2.83 -3.89
C PRO A 34 34.72 -1.62 -2.96
N ASP A 35 34.68 -0.41 -3.50
CA ASP A 35 34.80 0.87 -2.79
C ASP A 35 33.46 1.47 -2.36
N GLN A 36 32.35 0.77 -2.60
CA GLN A 36 30.99 1.23 -2.30
C GLN A 36 30.19 0.16 -1.54
N TRP A 37 29.01 0.54 -1.07
CA TRP A 37 28.04 -0.38 -0.46
C TRP A 37 26.66 -0.14 -1.06
N PHE A 38 25.92 -1.21 -1.35
CA PHE A 38 24.54 -1.09 -1.79
C PHE A 38 23.63 -0.84 -0.60
N SER A 39 22.83 0.22 -0.68
CA SER A 39 21.97 0.69 0.41
C SER A 39 20.78 -0.20 0.72
N GLY A 40 20.52 -1.20 -0.13
CA GLY A 40 19.30 -2.00 -0.05
C GLY A 40 18.06 -1.27 -0.57
N VAL A 41 18.26 -0.16 -1.31
CA VAL A 41 17.21 0.69 -1.88
C VAL A 41 17.42 0.80 -3.39
N VAL A 42 16.42 0.40 -4.17
CA VAL A 42 16.47 0.40 -5.65
C VAL A 42 15.67 1.55 -6.28
N TYR A 43 14.82 2.22 -5.50
CA TYR A 43 13.95 3.27 -5.96
C TYR A 43 13.65 4.26 -4.83
N ASN A 44 13.47 5.53 -5.17
CA ASN A 44 13.05 6.59 -4.26
C ASN A 44 13.86 6.65 -2.96
N VAL A 45 15.16 6.90 -3.11
CA VAL A 45 16.12 6.92 -1.99
C VAL A 45 15.75 7.98 -0.95
N HIS A 46 15.23 9.14 -1.40
CA HIS A 46 14.83 10.24 -0.53
C HIS A 46 13.72 9.82 0.45
N ASP A 47 12.60 9.30 -0.06
CA ASP A 47 11.49 8.89 0.81
C ASP A 47 11.86 7.64 1.62
N THR A 48 12.65 6.73 1.04
CA THR A 48 13.07 5.52 1.75
C THR A 48 13.94 5.83 2.95
N ALA A 49 14.80 6.87 2.88
CA ALA A 49 15.55 7.35 4.03
C ALA A 49 14.63 7.81 5.17
N GLN A 50 13.52 8.48 4.84
CA GLN A 50 12.51 8.88 5.81
C GLN A 50 11.83 7.65 6.44
N TYR A 51 11.45 6.64 5.64
CA TYR A 51 10.85 5.40 6.16
C TYR A 51 11.81 4.66 7.10
N PHE A 52 13.10 4.62 6.77
CA PHE A 52 14.12 4.02 7.64
C PHE A 52 14.26 4.78 8.95
N SER A 53 14.19 6.11 8.91
CA SER A 53 14.16 6.92 10.12
C SER A 53 12.93 6.59 10.98
N TRP A 54 11.73 6.54 10.40
CA TRP A 54 10.51 6.19 11.14
C TRP A 54 10.59 4.81 11.78
N MET A 55 11.00 3.77 11.02
CA MET A 55 11.16 2.43 11.58
C MET A 55 12.20 2.39 12.71
N ARG A 56 13.32 3.09 12.56
CA ARG A 56 14.36 3.15 13.60
C ARG A 56 13.85 3.77 14.89
N GLU A 57 13.18 4.91 14.81
CA GLU A 57 12.66 5.58 16.01
C GLU A 57 11.47 4.81 16.63
N SER A 58 10.59 4.25 15.80
CA SER A 58 9.47 3.43 16.30
C SER A 58 9.91 2.09 16.91
N GLY A 59 11.14 1.64 16.62
CA GLY A 59 11.75 0.53 17.35
C GLY A 59 11.92 0.82 18.84
N ARG A 60 12.01 2.09 19.23
CA ARG A 60 12.26 2.55 20.60
C ARG A 60 11.00 3.08 21.28
N ALA A 61 10.18 3.86 20.59
CA ALA A 61 9.03 4.55 21.16
C ALA A 61 7.71 4.23 20.42
N LEU A 62 6.58 4.54 21.06
CA LEU A 62 5.27 4.48 20.39
C LEU A 62 5.08 5.70 19.47
N PHE A 63 5.22 6.89 20.02
CA PHE A 63 5.22 8.13 19.27
C PHE A 63 6.65 8.62 19.05
N ILE A 64 6.90 9.19 17.88
CA ILE A 64 8.23 9.64 17.47
C ILE A 64 8.22 11.08 16.98
N GLU A 65 9.37 11.72 17.06
CA GLU A 65 9.62 13.08 16.56
C GLU A 65 9.77 13.08 15.04
N ASN A 66 9.51 14.23 14.42
CA ASN A 66 9.88 14.52 13.05
C ASN A 66 11.40 14.68 12.93
N LYS A 67 12.03 13.80 12.16
CA LYS A 67 13.49 13.86 11.86
C LYS A 67 13.80 14.49 10.51
N LEU A 68 12.81 15.05 9.79
CA LEU A 68 13.04 15.85 8.58
C LEU A 68 13.56 17.26 8.88
N THR A 69 13.55 17.68 10.15
CA THR A 69 14.06 18.97 10.60
C THR A 69 15.00 18.78 11.80
N SER A 70 15.96 19.69 11.95
CA SER A 70 16.79 19.80 13.16
C SER A 70 16.09 20.56 14.29
N GLU A 71 14.96 21.21 14.01
CA GLU A 71 14.20 21.95 15.01
C GLU A 71 13.56 20.99 16.04
N PRO A 72 13.61 21.34 17.35
CA PRO A 72 12.95 20.55 18.38
C PRO A 72 11.45 20.44 18.09
N ASN A 73 10.91 19.23 18.21
CA ASN A 73 9.49 18.99 18.00
C ASN A 73 9.02 17.83 18.88
N GLU A 74 7.75 17.87 19.28
CA GLU A 74 7.17 16.88 20.17
C GLU A 74 7.00 15.51 19.46
N PRO A 75 7.21 14.39 20.16
CA PRO A 75 7.01 13.06 19.63
C PRO A 75 5.52 12.73 19.55
N ILE A 76 4.88 13.15 18.46
CA ILE A 76 3.43 12.97 18.24
C ILE A 76 3.12 11.99 17.11
N TYR A 77 4.10 11.62 16.30
CA TYR A 77 3.89 10.83 15.09
C TYR A 77 3.83 9.33 15.40
N LEU A 78 2.75 8.70 14.96
CA LEU A 78 2.50 7.27 15.06
C LEU A 78 1.93 6.80 13.73
N ASN A 79 2.73 6.06 12.98
CA ASN A 79 2.29 5.33 11.81
C ASN A 79 2.42 3.84 12.09
N LEU A 80 1.30 3.11 12.18
CA LEU A 80 1.34 1.68 12.56
C LEU A 80 2.06 0.81 11.52
N HIS A 81 2.05 1.21 10.25
CA HIS A 81 2.72 0.45 9.19
C HIS A 81 4.24 0.59 9.26
N TRP A 82 4.76 1.63 9.93
CA TRP A 82 6.19 1.76 10.24
C TRP A 82 6.53 1.33 11.67
N TRP A 83 5.58 1.46 12.60
CA TRP A 83 5.76 1.07 13.98
C TRP A 83 5.92 -0.44 14.15
N ILE A 84 5.06 -1.22 13.49
CA ILE A 84 5.13 -2.70 13.55
C ILE A 84 6.48 -3.22 13.03
N PRO A 85 6.93 -2.90 11.80
CA PRO A 85 8.24 -3.34 11.35
C PRO A 85 9.37 -2.74 12.20
N GLY A 86 9.30 -1.47 12.61
CA GLY A 86 10.30 -0.86 13.50
C GLY A 86 10.49 -1.63 14.81
N ARG A 87 9.39 -2.01 15.47
CA ARG A 87 9.41 -2.85 16.67
C ARG A 87 9.95 -4.25 16.42
N LEU A 88 9.52 -4.89 15.33
CA LEU A 88 10.06 -6.20 14.95
C LEU A 88 11.56 -6.14 14.67
N ALA A 89 12.04 -5.09 14.01
CA ALA A 89 13.46 -4.88 13.76
C ALA A 89 14.25 -4.75 15.06
N ALA A 90 13.75 -3.99 16.03
CA ALA A 90 14.38 -3.84 17.34
C ALA A 90 14.43 -5.16 18.12
N ILE A 91 13.36 -5.96 18.10
CA ILE A 91 13.29 -7.26 18.78
C ILE A 91 14.22 -8.28 18.12
N LEU A 92 14.28 -8.30 16.79
CA LEU A 92 15.05 -9.27 16.02
C LEU A 92 16.50 -8.85 15.75
N GLY A 93 16.90 -7.63 16.14
CA GLY A 93 18.22 -7.08 15.85
C GLY A 93 18.49 -6.82 14.37
N LEU A 94 17.43 -6.53 13.59
CA LEU A 94 17.53 -6.29 12.15
C LEU A 94 17.78 -4.81 11.83
N SER A 95 18.53 -4.56 10.77
CA SER A 95 18.72 -3.22 10.22
C SER A 95 17.48 -2.73 9.46
N PRO A 96 17.30 -1.40 9.27
CA PRO A 96 16.18 -0.86 8.50
C PRO A 96 16.05 -1.45 7.08
N PRO A 97 17.14 -1.64 6.28
CA PRO A 97 17.03 -2.31 4.99
C PRO A 97 16.54 -3.76 5.09
N GLN A 98 16.97 -4.52 6.11
CA GLN A 98 16.57 -5.92 6.28
C GLN A 98 15.09 -6.04 6.62
N ILE A 99 14.60 -5.29 7.60
CA ILE A 99 13.17 -5.33 7.95
C ILE A 99 12.30 -4.79 6.81
N TYR A 100 12.78 -3.81 6.04
CA TYR A 100 12.09 -3.30 4.87
C TYR A 100 11.91 -4.38 3.80
N GLN A 101 12.93 -5.21 3.56
CA GLN A 101 12.80 -6.36 2.67
C GLN A 101 11.85 -7.41 3.22
N LEU A 102 11.88 -7.71 4.52
CA LEU A 102 10.91 -8.64 5.11
C LEU A 102 9.48 -8.11 4.97
N PHE A 103 9.27 -6.80 5.18
CA PHE A 103 7.98 -6.17 4.96
C PHE A 103 7.55 -6.31 3.50
N ARG A 104 8.44 -6.09 2.54
CA ARG A 104 8.16 -6.29 1.11
C ARG A 104 7.78 -7.74 0.78
N LEU A 105 8.57 -8.70 1.25
CA LEU A 105 8.36 -10.13 1.04
C LEU A 105 7.06 -10.63 1.68
N PHE A 106 6.57 -9.96 2.72
CA PHE A 106 5.26 -10.23 3.32
C PHE A 106 4.12 -9.56 2.56
N SER A 107 4.29 -8.29 2.18
CA SER A 107 3.25 -7.50 1.51
C SER A 107 2.89 -8.08 0.14
N VAL A 108 3.87 -8.55 -0.65
CA VAL A 108 3.62 -9.08 -2.00
C VAL A 108 2.64 -10.29 -2.00
N PRO A 109 2.88 -11.37 -1.23
CA PRO A 109 1.91 -12.47 -1.10
C PRO A 109 0.54 -12.02 -0.60
N LEU A 110 0.51 -11.09 0.37
CA LEU A 110 -0.74 -10.57 0.90
C LEU A 110 -1.56 -9.85 -0.19
N THR A 111 -0.91 -9.02 -1.00
CA THR A 111 -1.56 -8.35 -2.13
C THR A 111 -2.07 -9.35 -3.17
N VAL A 112 -1.31 -10.41 -3.47
CA VAL A 112 -1.77 -11.48 -4.37
C VAL A 112 -3.05 -12.13 -3.85
N VAL A 113 -3.09 -12.49 -2.57
CA VAL A 113 -4.26 -13.11 -1.93
C VAL A 113 -5.44 -12.13 -1.90
N ALA A 114 -5.20 -10.89 -1.51
CA ALA A 114 -6.23 -9.85 -1.42
C ALA A 114 -6.86 -9.57 -2.79
N CYS A 115 -6.02 -9.34 -3.81
CA CYS A 115 -6.46 -9.11 -5.19
C CYS A 115 -7.27 -10.28 -5.73
N TYR A 116 -6.76 -11.51 -5.59
CA TYR A 116 -7.50 -12.66 -6.09
C TYR A 116 -8.82 -12.91 -5.35
N THR A 117 -8.84 -12.71 -4.04
CA THR A 117 -10.06 -12.83 -3.22
C THR A 117 -11.10 -11.82 -3.67
N PHE A 118 -10.69 -10.57 -3.90
CA PHE A 118 -11.57 -9.53 -4.41
C PHE A 118 -12.08 -9.87 -5.82
N CYS A 119 -11.21 -10.27 -6.75
CA CYS A 119 -11.63 -10.71 -8.09
C CYS A 119 -12.61 -11.89 -8.03
N ALA A 120 -12.44 -12.81 -7.08
CA ALA A 120 -13.33 -13.95 -6.90
C ALA A 120 -14.74 -13.60 -6.39
N GLN A 121 -14.90 -12.46 -5.74
CA GLN A 121 -16.22 -11.94 -5.40
C GLN A 121 -16.93 -11.28 -6.59
N LEU A 122 -16.16 -10.76 -7.55
CA LEU A 122 -16.70 -10.05 -8.73
C LEU A 122 -17.00 -10.99 -9.90
N PHE A 123 -16.16 -12.00 -10.12
CA PHE A 123 -16.25 -12.90 -11.26
C PHE A 123 -16.44 -14.35 -10.84
N THR A 124 -17.49 -14.99 -11.37
CA THR A 124 -17.76 -16.42 -11.20
C THR A 124 -16.86 -17.27 -12.09
N ASP A 125 -16.64 -16.82 -13.33
CA ASP A 125 -15.78 -17.48 -14.32
C ASP A 125 -14.30 -17.40 -13.94
N ARG A 126 -13.63 -18.56 -14.02
CA ARG A 126 -12.22 -18.71 -13.65
C ARG A 126 -11.29 -17.94 -14.57
N THR A 127 -11.60 -17.88 -15.86
CA THR A 127 -10.77 -17.19 -16.85
C THR A 127 -10.81 -15.69 -16.62
N ARG A 128 -12.01 -15.10 -16.47
CA ARG A 128 -12.18 -13.67 -16.15
C ARG A 128 -11.53 -13.30 -14.83
N ARG A 129 -11.69 -14.13 -13.79
CA ARG A 129 -11.03 -13.93 -12.49
C ARG A 129 -9.50 -13.89 -12.64
N ARG A 130 -8.91 -14.87 -13.33
CA ARG A 130 -7.46 -14.92 -13.55
C ARG A 130 -6.96 -13.76 -14.38
N PHE A 131 -7.68 -13.40 -15.45
CA PHE A 131 -7.34 -12.28 -16.30
C PHE A 131 -7.34 -10.97 -15.51
N ALA A 132 -8.42 -10.68 -14.78
CA ALA A 132 -8.52 -9.47 -13.95
C ALA A 132 -7.41 -9.42 -12.87
N PHE A 133 -7.16 -10.55 -12.19
CA PHE A 133 -6.08 -10.66 -11.22
C PHE A 133 -4.70 -10.40 -11.82
N LEU A 134 -4.38 -11.05 -12.94
CA LEU A 134 -3.09 -10.87 -13.62
C LEU A 134 -2.95 -9.43 -14.13
N LEU A 135 -4.03 -8.86 -14.69
CA LEU A 135 -4.04 -7.47 -15.11
C LEU A 135 -3.75 -6.55 -13.93
N MET A 136 -4.46 -6.67 -12.81
CA MET A 136 -4.22 -5.85 -11.62
C MET A 136 -2.80 -6.01 -11.05
N THR A 137 -2.23 -7.21 -11.11
CA THR A 137 -0.93 -7.51 -10.47
C THR A 137 0.25 -7.12 -11.35
N PHE A 138 0.13 -7.30 -12.66
CA PHE A 138 1.19 -7.04 -13.64
C PHE A 138 0.98 -5.76 -14.43
N THR A 139 -0.04 -4.95 -14.10
CA THR A 139 -0.15 -3.63 -14.72
C THR A 139 1.02 -2.78 -14.24
N SER A 140 1.86 -2.41 -15.20
CA SER A 140 2.89 -1.38 -15.04
C SER A 140 2.73 -0.26 -16.08
N GLY A 141 1.57 -0.19 -16.72
CA GLY A 141 1.38 0.60 -17.93
C GLY A 141 2.31 0.15 -19.08
N LEU A 142 2.41 1.00 -20.11
CA LEU A 142 3.27 0.80 -21.27
C LEU A 142 4.54 1.66 -21.23
N GLY A 143 4.92 2.21 -20.06
CA GLY A 143 6.06 3.13 -19.92
C GLY A 143 7.41 2.53 -20.34
N TRP A 144 7.56 1.21 -20.26
CA TRP A 144 8.77 0.52 -20.74
C TRP A 144 9.04 0.71 -22.25
N ILE A 145 8.01 1.03 -23.05
CA ILE A 145 8.16 1.33 -24.48
C ILE A 145 9.09 2.53 -24.67
N TRP A 146 9.03 3.53 -23.78
CA TRP A 146 9.90 4.70 -23.86
C TRP A 146 11.36 4.36 -23.56
N VAL A 147 11.60 3.40 -22.68
CA VAL A 147 12.94 2.86 -22.42
C VAL A 147 13.48 2.13 -23.65
N VAL A 148 12.67 1.27 -24.28
CA VAL A 148 13.05 0.57 -25.50
C VAL A 148 13.32 1.56 -26.63
N LYS A 149 12.43 2.55 -26.83
CA LYS A 149 12.60 3.62 -27.83
C LYS A 149 13.91 4.37 -27.60
N LYS A 150 14.23 4.73 -26.35
CA LYS A 150 15.49 5.40 -26.01
C LYS A 150 16.70 4.61 -26.51
N TYR A 151 16.78 3.34 -26.16
CA TYR A 151 17.94 2.50 -26.52
C TYR A 151 17.97 2.14 -28.02
N LEU A 152 16.81 1.90 -28.63
CA LEU A 152 16.71 1.53 -30.05
C LEU A 152 17.06 2.70 -30.97
N LEU A 153 16.65 3.92 -30.60
CA LEU A 153 16.86 5.13 -31.40
C LEU A 153 18.04 5.98 -30.91
N HIS A 154 18.80 5.49 -29.92
CA HIS A 154 19.93 6.21 -29.30
C HIS A 154 19.58 7.63 -28.79
N HIS A 155 18.37 7.82 -28.26
CA HIS A 155 18.01 9.10 -27.65
C HIS A 155 18.79 9.33 -26.35
N PRO A 156 19.16 10.58 -26.03
CA PRO A 156 19.87 10.90 -24.78
C PRO A 156 18.99 10.65 -23.54
N GLU A 157 17.69 10.96 -23.66
CA GLU A 157 16.71 10.88 -22.57
C GLU A 157 15.54 9.96 -22.91
N VAL A 158 14.81 9.56 -21.87
CA VAL A 158 13.57 8.77 -22.04
C VAL A 158 12.43 9.75 -22.28
N ASP A 159 11.68 9.55 -23.37
CA ASP A 159 10.46 10.32 -23.60
C ASP A 159 9.44 10.05 -22.48
N PHE A 160 8.73 11.09 -22.04
CA PHE A 160 7.72 10.98 -20.97
C PHE A 160 8.23 10.20 -19.75
N PRO A 161 9.32 10.65 -19.10
CA PRO A 161 9.99 9.86 -18.09
C PRO A 161 9.07 9.57 -16.88
N ARG A 162 8.05 10.41 -16.64
CA ARG A 162 6.98 10.17 -15.66
C ARG A 162 6.25 8.85 -15.87
N ASP A 163 6.08 8.40 -17.11
CA ASP A 163 5.42 7.12 -17.43
C ASP A 163 6.27 5.92 -16.99
N VAL A 164 7.56 6.12 -16.73
CA VAL A 164 8.51 5.07 -16.34
C VAL A 164 8.69 5.01 -14.83
N TYR A 165 8.84 6.17 -14.16
CA TYR A 165 9.16 6.18 -12.73
C TYR A 165 7.96 6.42 -11.80
N THR A 166 6.78 6.82 -12.31
CA THR A 166 5.61 7.05 -11.45
C THR A 166 5.04 5.74 -10.92
N LEU A 167 4.82 5.69 -9.60
CA LEU A 167 4.22 4.54 -8.90
C LEU A 167 2.68 4.50 -9.05
N ALA A 168 2.04 5.65 -9.27
CA ALA A 168 0.58 5.75 -9.36
C ALA A 168 0.04 4.87 -10.50
N GLY A 169 -0.87 3.95 -10.16
CA GLY A 169 -1.45 3.01 -11.13
C GLY A 169 -0.53 1.87 -11.57
N ASN A 170 0.66 1.72 -10.96
CA ASN A 170 1.64 0.70 -11.32
C ASN A 170 1.87 -0.29 -10.16
N SER A 171 0.96 -1.25 -10.02
CA SER A 171 1.00 -2.22 -8.92
C SER A 171 2.28 -3.06 -8.92
N PHE A 172 2.79 -3.42 -10.10
CA PHE A 172 4.03 -4.19 -10.20
C PHE A 172 5.26 -3.41 -9.74
N TRP A 173 5.40 -2.14 -10.15
CA TRP A 173 6.50 -1.27 -9.72
C TRP A 173 6.44 -0.97 -8.22
N VAL A 174 5.23 -0.79 -7.69
CA VAL A 174 5.00 -0.64 -6.25
C VAL A 174 5.49 -1.86 -5.46
N MET A 175 5.30 -3.08 -5.97
CA MET A 175 5.82 -4.32 -5.35
C MET A 175 7.35 -4.42 -5.34
N ILE A 176 8.02 -3.70 -6.24
CA ILE A 176 9.48 -3.60 -6.27
C ILE A 176 9.93 -2.61 -5.20
N GLY A 177 9.44 -1.36 -5.24
CA GLY A 177 10.05 -0.26 -4.51
C GLY A 177 9.35 0.21 -3.23
N ALA A 178 8.09 -0.14 -3.01
CA ALA A 178 7.27 0.47 -1.95
C ALA A 178 6.42 -0.58 -1.19
N PRO A 179 6.97 -1.23 -0.15
CA PRO A 179 6.29 -2.30 0.57
C PRO A 179 5.06 -1.80 1.34
N HIS A 180 5.09 -0.56 1.83
CA HIS A 180 3.96 0.05 2.52
C HIS A 180 2.80 0.36 1.57
N LEU A 181 3.05 0.82 0.35
CA LEU A 181 2.02 1.00 -0.68
C LEU A 181 1.47 -0.35 -1.17
N THR A 182 2.34 -1.35 -1.31
CA THR A 182 1.95 -2.73 -1.64
C THR A 182 1.01 -3.29 -0.57
N PHE A 183 1.37 -3.07 0.70
CA PHE A 183 0.58 -3.46 1.85
C PHE A 183 -0.75 -2.73 1.92
N ALA A 184 -0.74 -1.41 1.72
CA ALA A 184 -1.92 -0.58 1.73
C ALA A 184 -2.91 -0.97 0.62
N LEU A 185 -2.41 -1.28 -0.59
CA LEU A 185 -3.23 -1.84 -1.67
C LEU A 185 -3.93 -3.15 -1.24
N ALA A 186 -3.21 -4.05 -0.57
CA ALA A 186 -3.80 -5.29 -0.07
C ALA A 186 -4.90 -5.01 0.96
N LEU A 187 -4.64 -4.13 1.92
CA LEU A 187 -5.61 -3.75 2.95
C LEU A 187 -6.84 -3.07 2.34
N THR A 188 -6.67 -2.15 1.39
CA THR A 188 -7.78 -1.50 0.66
C THR A 188 -8.68 -2.53 0.00
N LEU A 189 -8.09 -3.50 -0.73
CA LEU A 189 -8.86 -4.56 -1.39
C LEU A 189 -9.58 -5.47 -0.38
N LEU A 190 -8.95 -5.80 0.75
CA LEU A 190 -9.56 -6.60 1.80
C LEU A 190 -10.70 -5.85 2.52
N VAL A 191 -10.55 -4.55 2.78
CA VAL A 191 -11.61 -3.71 3.34
C VAL A 191 -12.83 -3.71 2.42
N LEU A 192 -12.61 -3.47 1.12
CA LEU A 192 -13.69 -3.49 0.13
C LEU A 192 -14.33 -4.87 -0.02
N ALA A 193 -13.53 -5.93 0.00
CA ALA A 193 -14.01 -7.31 -0.05
C ALA A 193 -14.88 -7.67 1.16
N LEU A 194 -14.47 -7.28 2.37
CA LEU A 194 -15.23 -7.52 3.60
C LEU A 194 -16.51 -6.66 3.65
N ALA A 195 -16.44 -5.40 3.22
CA ALA A 195 -17.61 -4.53 3.16
C ALA A 195 -18.66 -5.06 2.17
N LEU A 196 -18.23 -5.53 0.99
CA LEU A 196 -19.11 -6.17 0.01
C LEU A 196 -19.71 -7.47 0.54
N GLU A 197 -18.91 -8.30 1.20
CA GLU A 197 -19.37 -9.56 1.79
C GLU A 197 -20.37 -9.33 2.92
N GLY A 198 -20.09 -8.39 3.84
CA GLY A 198 -21.00 -8.02 4.92
C GLY A 198 -22.34 -7.49 4.41
N HIS A 199 -22.32 -6.74 3.30
CA HIS A 199 -23.53 -6.33 2.61
C HIS A 199 -24.30 -7.54 2.02
N ARG A 200 -23.62 -8.39 1.24
CA ARG A 200 -24.23 -9.56 0.56
C ARG A 200 -24.80 -10.59 1.52
N GLN A 201 -24.03 -10.99 2.54
CA GLN A 201 -24.47 -11.95 3.55
C GLN A 201 -25.42 -11.34 4.57
N ARG A 202 -25.65 -10.02 4.53
CA ARG A 202 -26.45 -9.28 5.49
C ARG A 202 -25.91 -9.36 6.93
N GLN A 203 -24.60 -9.62 7.07
CA GLN A 203 -23.92 -9.79 8.37
C GLN A 203 -23.21 -8.52 8.80
N PHE A 204 -23.71 -7.87 9.84
CA PHE A 204 -23.12 -6.64 10.36
C PHE A 204 -21.73 -6.86 10.98
N ALA A 205 -21.47 -8.03 11.57
CA ALA A 205 -20.16 -8.37 12.14
C ALA A 205 -19.02 -8.33 11.10
N VAL A 206 -19.29 -8.73 9.85
CA VAL A 206 -18.30 -8.66 8.77
C VAL A 206 -17.99 -7.21 8.40
N SER A 207 -19.00 -6.33 8.40
CA SER A 207 -18.82 -4.88 8.22
C SER A 207 -18.01 -4.25 9.35
N LEU A 208 -18.16 -4.70 10.60
CA LEU A 208 -17.29 -4.27 11.70
C LEU A 208 -15.83 -4.66 11.44
N GLY A 209 -15.60 -5.89 10.98
CA GLY A 209 -14.27 -6.35 10.56
C GLY A 209 -13.66 -5.46 9.47
N ALA A 210 -14.46 -5.07 8.47
CA ALA A 210 -14.03 -4.12 7.44
C ALA A 210 -13.66 -2.74 8.04
N GLY A 211 -14.44 -2.25 9.01
CA GLY A 211 -14.18 -0.98 9.70
C GLY A 211 -12.90 -0.98 10.53
N PHE A 212 -12.63 -2.04 11.29
CA PHE A 212 -11.36 -2.16 12.03
C PHE A 212 -10.15 -2.32 11.10
N LEU A 213 -10.31 -3.04 10.00
CA LEU A 213 -9.26 -3.13 8.98
C LEU A 213 -9.02 -1.79 8.29
N ALA A 214 -10.07 -1.00 8.04
CA ALA A 214 -9.98 0.35 7.52
C ALA A 214 -9.30 1.30 8.52
N LEU A 215 -9.60 1.21 9.81
CA LEU A 215 -8.86 1.92 10.85
C LEU A 215 -7.37 1.55 10.77
N PHE A 216 -7.03 0.26 10.70
CA PHE A 216 -5.64 -0.15 10.61
C PHE A 216 -4.95 0.34 9.32
N LEU A 217 -5.66 0.36 8.19
CA LEU A 217 -5.19 0.98 6.94
C LEU A 217 -4.91 2.47 7.14
N GLY A 218 -5.86 3.22 7.69
CA GLY A 218 -5.73 4.66 7.91
C GLY A 218 -4.60 5.06 8.86
N MET A 219 -4.28 4.20 9.83
CA MET A 219 -3.14 4.41 10.74
C MET A 219 -1.77 4.31 10.06
N GLY A 220 -1.68 3.86 8.80
CA GLY A 220 -0.42 3.88 8.08
C GLY A 220 -0.45 4.47 6.68
N HIS A 221 -1.61 4.49 6.02
CA HIS A 221 -1.80 5.12 4.73
C HIS A 221 -3.19 5.76 4.62
N ILE A 222 -3.33 6.98 5.15
CA ILE A 222 -4.60 7.70 5.23
C ILE A 222 -5.26 7.95 3.87
N TYR A 223 -4.46 8.22 2.83
CA TYR A 223 -5.00 8.59 1.51
C TYR A 223 -5.90 7.50 0.91
N ASP A 224 -5.65 6.22 1.24
CA ASP A 224 -6.49 5.12 0.78
C ASP A 224 -7.88 5.12 1.42
N LEU A 225 -8.06 5.75 2.59
CA LEU A 225 -9.39 5.89 3.18
C LEU A 225 -10.30 6.75 2.31
N VAL A 226 -9.75 7.74 1.60
CA VAL A 226 -10.53 8.53 0.64
C VAL A 226 -11.10 7.62 -0.44
N THR A 227 -10.26 6.72 -0.99
CA THR A 227 -10.69 5.71 -1.97
C THR A 227 -11.75 4.78 -1.40
N VAL A 228 -11.51 4.22 -0.20
CA VAL A 228 -12.46 3.32 0.46
C VAL A 228 -13.81 4.00 0.67
N TRP A 229 -13.82 5.20 1.26
CA TRP A 229 -15.05 5.92 1.56
C TRP A 229 -15.80 6.32 0.29
N ALA A 230 -15.08 6.79 -0.74
CA ALA A 230 -15.68 7.12 -2.03
C ALA A 230 -16.34 5.90 -2.69
N VAL A 231 -15.64 4.76 -2.73
CA VAL A 231 -16.18 3.52 -3.30
C VAL A 231 -17.42 3.05 -2.52
N LEU A 232 -17.39 3.08 -1.18
CA LEU A 232 -18.54 2.68 -0.36
C LEU A 232 -19.72 3.65 -0.51
N ALA A 233 -19.46 4.96 -0.63
CA ALA A 233 -20.49 5.97 -0.84
C ALA A 233 -21.17 5.78 -2.21
N VAL A 234 -20.39 5.63 -3.28
CA VAL A 234 -20.92 5.37 -4.63
C VAL A 234 -21.66 4.04 -4.67
N PHE A 235 -21.11 2.98 -4.06
CA PHE A 235 -21.78 1.69 -3.96
C PHE A 235 -23.12 1.80 -3.23
N GLY A 236 -23.15 2.47 -2.07
CA GLY A 236 -24.37 2.69 -1.29
C GLY A 236 -25.41 3.51 -2.06
N LEU A 237 -24.99 4.53 -2.80
CA LEU A 237 -25.84 5.31 -3.69
C LEU A 237 -26.45 4.42 -4.79
N LEU A 238 -25.63 3.64 -5.49
CA LEU A 238 -26.09 2.76 -6.56
C LEU A 238 -27.07 1.70 -6.05
N VAL A 239 -26.81 1.11 -4.87
CA VAL A 239 -27.74 0.16 -4.24
C VAL A 239 -29.05 0.85 -3.85
N THR A 240 -28.99 2.07 -3.32
CA THR A 240 -30.17 2.86 -2.96
C THR A 240 -31.01 3.23 -4.17
N LEU A 241 -30.37 3.60 -5.29
CA LEU A 241 -31.06 3.92 -6.54
C LEU A 241 -31.70 2.68 -7.17
N ARG A 242 -31.07 1.50 -7.04
CA ARG A 242 -31.59 0.24 -7.60
C ARG A 242 -32.72 -0.36 -6.76
N ASP A 243 -32.54 -0.43 -5.44
CA ASP A 243 -33.39 -1.21 -4.54
C ASP A 243 -34.23 -0.35 -3.57
N GLY A 244 -34.03 0.98 -3.58
CA GLY A 244 -34.61 1.90 -2.60
C GLY A 244 -33.77 2.05 -1.32
N TRP A 245 -34.16 2.99 -0.46
CA TRP A 245 -33.48 3.25 0.80
C TRP A 245 -33.58 2.07 1.78
N SER A 246 -32.45 1.70 2.38
CA SER A 246 -32.40 0.69 3.43
C SER A 246 -31.48 1.12 4.56
N TRP A 247 -32.07 1.34 5.74
CA TRP A 247 -31.33 1.67 6.96
C TRP A 247 -30.27 0.62 7.32
N ARG A 248 -30.55 -0.66 7.05
CA ARG A 248 -29.61 -1.76 7.29
C ARG A 248 -28.41 -1.71 6.35
N THR A 249 -28.63 -1.38 5.08
CA THR A 249 -27.54 -1.19 4.11
C THR A 249 -26.71 0.02 4.48
N PHE A 250 -27.35 1.15 4.82
CA PHE A 250 -26.68 2.35 5.27
C PHE A 250 -25.71 2.04 6.42
N TRP A 251 -26.18 1.44 7.52
CA TRP A 251 -25.32 1.16 8.67
C TRP A 251 -24.20 0.16 8.39
N ARG A 252 -24.43 -0.84 7.53
CA ARG A 252 -23.37 -1.80 7.14
C ARG A 252 -22.22 -1.15 6.38
N LEU A 253 -22.49 -0.08 5.63
CA LEU A 253 -21.45 0.66 4.90
C LEU A 253 -20.87 1.78 5.78
N PHE A 254 -21.75 2.54 6.45
CA PHE A 254 -21.37 3.68 7.27
C PHE A 254 -20.51 3.28 8.48
N VAL A 255 -20.70 2.09 9.06
CA VAL A 255 -19.86 1.63 10.17
C VAL A 255 -18.37 1.52 9.78
N VAL A 256 -18.06 1.25 8.52
CA VAL A 256 -16.67 1.22 8.03
C VAL A 256 -16.05 2.62 8.09
N VAL A 257 -16.81 3.64 7.68
CA VAL A 257 -16.41 5.05 7.75
C VAL A 257 -16.29 5.48 9.21
N LEU A 258 -17.30 5.20 10.02
CA LEU A 258 -17.34 5.58 11.43
C LEU A 258 -16.16 5.03 12.22
N LEU A 259 -15.82 3.75 12.02
CA LEU A 259 -14.69 3.12 12.72
C LEU A 259 -13.33 3.59 12.20
N SER A 260 -13.21 3.97 10.93
CA SER A 260 -11.93 4.46 10.38
C SER A 260 -11.72 5.96 10.54
N ALA A 261 -12.77 6.74 10.76
CA ALA A 261 -12.74 8.20 10.94
C ALA A 261 -11.75 8.70 12.00
N PRO A 262 -11.54 8.03 13.16
CA PRO A 262 -10.55 8.47 14.14
C PRO A 262 -9.14 8.63 13.58
N THR A 263 -8.77 7.83 12.56
CA THR A 263 -7.45 7.95 11.91
C THR A 263 -7.35 9.22 11.07
N ALA A 264 -8.43 9.60 10.37
CA ALA A 264 -8.49 10.86 9.65
C ALA A 264 -8.43 12.06 10.58
N LEU A 265 -9.09 11.98 11.74
CA LEU A 265 -8.99 13.00 12.78
C LEU A 265 -7.57 13.10 13.36
N TYR A 266 -6.93 11.95 13.61
CA TYR A 266 -5.56 11.91 14.10
C TYR A 266 -4.58 12.56 13.12
N TRP A 267 -4.59 12.15 11.86
CA TRP A 267 -3.70 12.74 10.85
C TRP A 267 -4.04 14.20 10.58
N GLY A 268 -5.32 14.57 10.59
CA GLY A 268 -5.76 15.97 10.48
C GLY A 268 -5.24 16.83 11.64
N TRP A 269 -5.21 16.29 12.86
CA TRP A 269 -4.60 16.96 14.01
C TRP A 269 -3.07 17.05 13.88
N VAL A 270 -2.39 15.97 13.47
CA VAL A 270 -0.93 15.97 13.20
C VAL A 270 -0.56 17.02 12.15
N SER A 271 -1.38 17.22 11.13
CA SER A 271 -1.17 18.22 10.07
C SER A 271 -1.78 19.60 10.35
N SER A 272 -2.34 19.83 11.54
CA SER A 272 -3.01 21.09 11.89
C SER A 272 -2.06 22.14 12.47
N ASP A 273 -2.57 23.35 12.70
CA ASP A 273 -1.85 24.42 13.39
C ASP A 273 -1.43 24.08 14.83
N ALA A 274 -2.01 23.02 15.43
CA ALA A 274 -1.52 22.50 16.70
C ALA A 274 -0.10 21.94 16.61
N ASN A 275 0.36 21.59 15.39
CA ASN A 275 1.66 20.96 15.15
C ASN A 275 2.37 21.62 13.95
N PRO A 276 2.85 22.87 14.11
CA PRO A 276 3.36 23.70 13.00
C PRO A 276 4.48 23.04 12.20
N MET A 277 5.36 22.30 12.86
CA MET A 277 6.48 21.60 12.21
C MET A 277 6.03 20.53 11.22
N TRP A 278 4.99 19.77 11.55
CA TRP A 278 4.42 18.77 10.65
C TRP A 278 3.65 19.42 9.50
N LYS A 279 2.89 20.48 9.80
CA LYS A 279 2.19 21.26 8.77
C LYS A 279 3.16 21.87 7.75
N GLN A 280 4.27 22.44 8.20
CA GLN A 280 5.30 23.01 7.33
C GLN A 280 5.99 21.95 6.48
N ALA A 281 6.30 20.78 7.06
CA ALA A 281 6.86 19.67 6.30
C ALA A 281 5.91 19.19 5.18
N LEU A 282 4.60 19.18 5.43
CA LEU A 282 3.60 18.83 4.42
C LEU A 282 3.43 19.92 3.35
N ALA A 283 3.51 21.19 3.72
CA ALA A 283 3.43 22.31 2.77
C ALA A 283 4.56 22.31 1.72
N GLN A 284 5.67 21.62 1.98
CA GLN A 284 6.73 21.44 0.98
C GLN A 284 6.27 20.61 -0.23
N TYR A 285 5.26 19.75 -0.04
CA TYR A 285 4.70 18.90 -1.08
C TYR A 285 3.58 19.58 -1.89
N ASP A 286 3.05 20.73 -1.45
CA ASP A 286 2.06 21.52 -2.22
C ASP A 286 2.68 22.19 -3.47
N ASN A 287 4.01 22.19 -3.59
CA ASN A 287 4.77 22.76 -4.70
C ASN A 287 5.22 21.73 -5.77
N LEU A 288 4.73 20.48 -5.71
CA LEU A 288 5.00 19.41 -6.68
C LEU A 288 3.80 19.17 -7.61
#